data_AF-A0A964ZYF3-F1
#
_entry.id   AF-A0A964ZYF3-F1
#
_cell.length_a   1.000
_cell.length_b   1.000
_cell.length_c   1.000
_cell.angle_alpha   90.00
_cell.angle_beta   90.00
_cell.angle_gamma   90.00
#
_symmetry.space_group_name_H-M   'P 1'
#
loop_
_entity.id
_entity.type
_entity.pdbx_description
1 polymer ?
#
loop_
_entity_poly.entity_id
_entity_poly.type
_entity_poly.pdbx_seq_one_letter_code
_entity_poly.pdbx_strand_id
1 'polypeptide(L)' 'MTVLAVVEHDRGTINSASLGVLTAARNLAKQMNTKFEALTIGAN' A
#
# COMPACT_ATOMS: atom_id res chain seq x y z
N MET A 1 8.46 6.01 -12.83
CA MET A 1 8.80 5.68 -11.42
C MET A 1 7.53 5.76 -10.61
N THR A 2 7.26 4.86 -9.67
CA THR A 2 6.05 4.83 -8.83
C THR A 2 6.44 4.47 -7.39
N VAL A 3 5.58 4.78 -6.41
CA VAL A 3 5.72 4.29 -5.03
C VAL A 3 4.79 3.09 -4.86
N LEU A 4 5.37 1.92 -4.58
CA LEU A 4 4.64 0.67 -4.35
C LEU A 4 4.54 0.37 -2.86
N ALA A 5 3.31 0.21 -2.35
CA ALA A 5 3.04 -0.33 -1.02
C ALA A 5 2.63 -1.80 -1.11
N VAL A 6 3.34 -2.66 -0.37
CA VAL A 6 2.92 -4.05 -0.16
C VAL A 6 2.01 -4.09 1.07
N VAL A 7 0.80 -4.60 0.89
CA VAL A 7 -0.30 -4.55 1.86
C VAL A 7 -0.61 -5.96 2.31
N GLU A 8 -0.50 -6.20 3.61
CA GLU A 8 -0.91 -7.46 4.23
C GLU A 8 -2.44 -7.50 4.36
N HIS A 9 -2.99 -8.68 4.10
CA HIS A 9 -4.36 -9.03 4.46
C HIS A 9 -4.38 -10.38 5.17
N ASP A 10 -5.42 -10.60 5.98
CA ASP A 10 -5.79 -11.89 6.55
C ASP A 10 -7.15 -12.29 5.98
N ARG A 11 -7.19 -13.40 5.21
CA ARG A 11 -8.41 -13.99 4.64
C ARG A 11 -9.35 -12.95 3.97
N GLY A 12 -8.79 -12.11 3.10
CA GLY A 12 -9.53 -11.04 2.41
C GLY A 12 -9.80 -9.78 3.24
N THR A 13 -9.38 -9.73 4.50
CA THR A 13 -9.49 -8.55 5.37
C THR A 13 -8.14 -7.85 5.46
N ILE A 14 -8.05 -6.60 5.00
CA ILE A 14 -6.82 -5.82 5.11
C ILE A 14 -6.48 -5.58 6.59
N ASN A 15 -5.23 -5.85 6.98
CA ASN A 15 -4.76 -5.56 8.33
C ASN A 15 -4.79 -4.03 8.57
N SER A 16 -5.26 -3.59 9.72
CA SER A 16 -5.28 -2.17 10.10
C SER A 16 -3.90 -1.51 10.07
N ALA A 17 -2.83 -2.26 10.37
CA ALA A 17 -1.46 -1.78 10.23
C ALA A 17 -1.12 -1.40 8.77
N SER A 18 -1.66 -2.14 7.80
CA SER A 18 -1.48 -1.86 6.37
C SER A 18 -2.11 -0.54 5.94
N LEU A 19 -3.13 -0.02 6.63
CA LEU A 19 -3.72 1.30 6.35
C LEU A 19 -2.73 2.44 6.66
N GLY A 20 -1.90 2.28 7.70
CA GLY A 20 -0.82 3.20 8.00
C GLY A 20 0.24 3.24 6.89
N VAL A 21 0.60 2.07 6.36
CA VAL A 21 1.52 1.94 5.22
C VAL A 21 0.95 2.63 3.97
N LEU A 22 -0.34 2.41 3.66
CA LEU A 22 -1.02 3.07 2.54
C LEU A 22 -0.97 4.61 2.68
N THR A 23 -1.18 5.12 3.89
CA THR A 23 -1.15 6.56 4.18
C THR A 23 0.24 7.15 3.98
N ALA A 24 1.28 6.49 4.53
CA ALA A 24 2.66 6.91 4.39
C ALA A 24 3.11 6.90 2.91
N ALA A 25 2.80 5.81 2.20
CA ALA A 25 3.13 5.67 0.78
C ALA A 25 2.44 6.73 -0.08
N ARG A 26 1.18 7.08 0.22
CA ARG A 26 0.46 8.15 -0.49
C ARG A 26 1.11 9.52 -0.29
N ASN A 27 1.53 9.82 0.94
CA ASN A 27 2.20 11.07 1.25
C ASN A 27 3.56 11.18 0.54
N LEU A 28 4.33 10.09 0.54
CA LEU A 28 5.60 10.01 -0.19
C LEU A 28 5.40 10.19 -1.70
N ALA A 29 4.41 9.50 -2.30
CA ALA A 29 4.11 9.63 -3.72
C ALA A 29 3.75 11.07 -4.11
N LYS A 30 3.01 11.78 -3.23
CA LYS A 30 2.68 13.19 -3.42
C LYS A 30 3.94 14.08 -3.36
N GLN A 31 4.85 13.84 -2.42
CA GLN A 31 6.11 14.59 -2.32
C GLN A 31 7.01 14.38 -3.55
N MET A 32 7.02 13.17 -4.09
CA MET A 32 7.81 12.80 -5.26
C MET A 32 7.11 13.14 -6.59
N ASN A 33 5.93 13.76 -6.56
CA ASN A 33 5.08 14.04 -7.73
C ASN A 33 4.92 12.81 -8.65
N THR A 34 4.59 11.67 -8.05
CA THR A 34 4.53 10.38 -8.75
C THR A 34 3.28 9.58 -8.41
N LYS A 35 3.06 8.48 -9.15
CA LYS A 35 1.93 7.56 -8.92
C LYS A 35 2.17 6.69 -7.69
N PHE A 36 1.07 6.37 -7.03
CA PHE A 36 0.99 5.44 -5.90
C PHE A 36 0.30 4.16 -6.35
N GLU A 37 0.89 3.01 -6.04
CA GLU A 37 0.39 1.67 -6.35
C GLU A 37 0.37 0.81 -5.09
N ALA A 38 -0.59 -0.11 -5.00
CA ALA A 38 -0.71 -1.04 -3.88
C ALA A 38 -0.81 -2.47 -4.39
N LEU A 39 -0.08 -3.39 -3.74
CA LEU A 39 -0.07 -4.81 -4.04
C LEU A 39 -0.43 -5.61 -2.79
N THR A 40 -1.43 -6.48 -2.92
CA THR A 40 -1.74 -7.52 -1.94
C THR A 40 -1.30 -8.88 -2.49
N ILE A 41 -0.69 -9.71 -1.67
CA ILE A 41 -0.28 -11.07 -2.03
C ILE A 41 -1.10 -12.03 -1.17
N GLY A 42 -1.81 -12.96 -1.82
CA GLY A 42 -2.56 -14.02 -1.15
C GLY A 42 -2.62 -15.26 -2.03
N ALA A 43 -2.71 -16.42 -1.40
CA ALA A 43 -3.11 -17.66 -2.07
C ALA A 43 -4.65 -17.71 -2.11
N ASN A 44 -5.18 -18.22 -3.23
CA ASN A 44 -6.60 -18.49 -3.39
C ASN A 44 -6.96 -19.82 -2.72
#